data_AF-A0A9E5NPP7-F1
#
_entry.id   AF-A0A9E5NPP7-F1
#
_cell.length_a   1.000
_cell.length_b   1.000
_cell.length_c   1.000
_cell.angle_alpha   90.00
_cell.angle_beta   90.00
_cell.angle_gamma   90.00
#
_symmetry.space_group_name_H-M   'P 1'
#
loop_
_entity.id
_entity.type
_entity.pdbx_description
1 polymer ?
#
loop_
_entity_poly.entity_id
_entity_poly.type
_entity_poly.pdbx_seq_one_letter_code
_entity_poly.pdbx_strand_id
1 'polypeptide(L)' 'GPVPAPVSGEIIALDEAVKNNPGLINDDPYGEGWIVRLQPTNVEEDKVELVTGQAAVEAFQRLMGEKGISCS' A
#
# COMPACT_ATOMS: atom_id res chain seq x y z
N GLY A 1 2.21 -8.47 9.81
CA GLY A 1 3.62 -8.01 9.66
C GLY A 1 3.64 -6.51 9.53
N PRO A 2 4.81 -5.86 9.52
CA PRO A 2 4.92 -4.42 9.28
C PRO A 2 4.48 -4.08 7.84
N VAL A 3 3.92 -2.88 7.65
CA VAL A 3 3.63 -2.32 6.32
C VAL A 3 4.84 -1.46 5.92
N PRO A 4 5.68 -1.91 4.97
CA PRO A 4 6.82 -1.12 4.53
C PRO A 4 6.35 0.10 3.75
N ALA A 5 7.01 1.24 3.97
CA ALA A 5 6.75 2.44 3.19
C ALA A 5 7.28 2.25 1.74
N PRO A 6 6.51 2.65 0.71
CA PRO A 6 6.92 2.48 -0.68
C PRO A 6 7.95 3.52 -1.17
N VAL A 7 8.10 4.63 -0.43
CA VAL A 7 9.01 5.73 -0.76
C VAL A 7 9.62 6.30 0.51
N SER A 8 10.80 6.90 0.40
CA SER A 8 11.47 7.63 1.47
C SER A 8 10.80 8.99 1.69
N GLY A 9 10.59 9.37 2.96
CA GLY A 9 10.06 10.69 3.27
C GLY A 9 9.64 10.88 4.73
N GLU A 10 8.96 12.00 4.97
CA GLU A 10 8.47 12.42 6.28
C GLU A 10 6.95 12.25 6.38
N ILE A 11 6.46 11.69 7.50
CA ILE A 11 5.01 11.57 7.74
C ILE A 11 4.44 12.95 8.11
N ILE A 12 3.45 13.40 7.35
CA ILE A 12 2.79 14.70 7.56
C ILE A 12 1.38 14.57 8.12
N ALA A 13 0.75 13.40 8.03
CA ALA A 13 -0.55 13.14 8.65
C ALA A 13 -0.77 11.64 8.89
N LEU A 14 -1.59 11.33 9.90
CA LEU A 14 -2.12 10.00 10.18
C LEU A 14 -3.65 10.07 10.12
N ASP A 15 -4.30 8.98 9.69
CA ASP A 15 -5.76 8.91 9.72
C ASP A 15 -6.27 8.46 11.10
N GLU A 16 -6.84 9.39 11.84
CA GLU A 16 -7.47 9.11 13.14
C GLU A 16 -8.79 8.29 12.98
N ALA A 17 -9.45 8.33 11.83
CA ALA A 17 -10.64 7.51 11.56
C ALA A 17 -10.28 6.03 11.48
N VAL A 18 -9.24 5.68 10.72
CA VAL A 18 -8.71 4.31 10.63
C VAL A 18 -8.17 3.83 11.98
N LYS A 19 -7.53 4.71 12.75
CA LYS A 19 -7.04 4.38 14.10
C LYS A 19 -8.18 4.00 15.05
N ASN A 20 -9.34 4.65 14.93
CA ASN A 20 -10.53 4.35 15.75
C ASN A 20 -11.37 3.19 15.17
N ASN A 21 -11.36 3.02 13.84
CA ASN A 21 -12.05 1.95 13.14
C ASN A 21 -11.14 1.30 12.08
N PRO A 22 -10.34 0.29 12.46
CA PRO A 22 -9.45 -0.41 11.52
C PRO A 22 -10.18 -1.15 10.38
N GLY A 23 -11.50 -1.38 10.50
CA GLY A 23 -12.31 -2.00 9.47
C GLY A 23 -12.35 -1.21 8.16
N LEU A 24 -12.17 0.11 8.23
CA LEU A 24 -12.14 1.00 7.07
C LEU A 24 -11.07 0.63 6.04
N ILE A 25 -9.96 0.01 6.47
CA ILE A 25 -8.90 -0.49 5.57
C ILE A 25 -9.46 -1.56 4.61
N ASN A 26 -10.43 -2.36 5.06
CA ASN A 26 -11.03 -3.40 4.23
C ASN A 26 -12.22 -2.85 3.43
N ASP A 27 -13.04 -2.01 4.05
CA ASP A 27 -14.30 -1.53 3.46
C ASP A 27 -14.06 -0.47 2.37
N ASP A 28 -13.12 0.45 2.60
CA ASP A 28 -12.78 1.53 1.67
C ASP A 28 -11.25 1.82 1.65
N PRO A 29 -10.42 0.89 1.15
CA PRO A 29 -8.96 0.96 1.24
C PRO A 29 -8.32 2.21 0.61
N TYR A 30 -9.01 2.84 -0.35
CA TYR A 30 -8.48 3.96 -1.13
C TYR A 30 -9.23 5.28 -0.88
N GLY A 31 -10.37 5.25 -0.18
CA GLY A 31 -11.08 6.44 0.29
C GLY A 31 -10.79 6.69 1.77
N GLU A 32 -11.73 6.34 2.65
CA GLU A 32 -11.63 6.55 4.11
C GLU A 32 -10.60 5.64 4.81
N GLY A 33 -10.09 4.61 4.14
CA GLY A 33 -9.13 3.64 4.67
C GLY A 33 -7.66 4.00 4.51
N TRP A 34 -7.31 5.27 4.23
CA TRP A 34 -5.90 5.67 4.09
C TRP A 34 -5.17 5.67 5.43
N ILE A 35 -3.88 5.31 5.44
CA ILE A 35 -3.14 5.08 6.69
C ILE A 35 -2.35 6.33 7.11
N VAL A 36 -1.54 6.86 6.19
CA VAL A 36 -0.68 8.02 6.41
C VAL A 36 -0.62 8.90 5.16
N ARG A 37 -0.33 10.18 5.34
CA ARG A 37 0.19 11.05 4.28
C ARG A 37 1.66 11.30 4.55
N LEU A 38 2.46 11.20 3.50
CA LEU A 38 3.91 11.31 3.56
C LEU A 38 4.37 12.35 2.52
N GLN A 39 5.32 13.19 2.92
CA GLN A 39 6.05 14.11 2.06
C GLN A 39 7.32 13.41 1.55
N PRO A 40 7.41 13.03 0.27
CA PRO A 40 8.56 12.27 -0.24
C PRO A 40 9.82 13.13 -0.26
N THR A 41 10.97 12.50 0.01
CA THR A 41 12.30 13.13 -0.10
C THR A 41 12.91 12.96 -1.48
N ASN A 42 12.76 11.78 -2.11
CA ASN A 42 13.25 11.53 -3.47
C ASN A 42 12.26 10.67 -4.28
N VAL A 43 11.14 11.27 -4.65
CA VAL A 43 10.05 10.54 -5.30
C VAL A 43 10.42 9.96 -6.67
N GLU A 44 11.30 10.62 -7.42
CA GLU A 44 11.64 10.19 -8.79
C GLU A 44 12.58 8.98 -8.79
N GLU A 45 13.47 8.87 -7.80
CA GLU A 45 14.29 7.68 -7.59
C GLU A 45 13.42 6.51 -7.11
N ASP A 46 12.61 6.73 -6.07
CA ASP A 46 11.83 5.65 -5.44
C ASP A 46 10.73 5.08 -6.34
N LYS A 47 10.13 5.90 -7.21
CA LYS A 47 9.08 5.47 -8.14
C LYS A 47 9.54 4.41 -9.15
N VAL A 48 10.84 4.33 -9.44
CA VAL A 48 11.38 3.38 -10.44
C VAL A 48 11.11 1.93 -10.05
N GLU A 49 11.04 1.64 -8.76
CA GLU A 49 10.76 0.30 -8.24
C GLU A 49 9.26 -0.03 -8.16
N LEU A 50 8.39 0.98 -8.34
CA LEU A 50 6.95 0.81 -8.22
C LEU A 50 6.32 0.34 -9.54
N VAL A 51 5.45 -0.65 -9.45
CA VAL A 51 4.67 -1.18 -10.58
C VAL A 51 3.23 -0.66 -10.54
N THR A 52 2.63 -0.44 -11.70
CA THR A 52 1.26 0.09 -11.82
C THR A 52 0.40 -0.73 -12.79
N GLY A 53 -0.92 -0.66 -12.62
CA GLY A 53 -1.89 -1.23 -13.55
C GLY A 53 -1.73 -2.75 -13.73
N GLN A 54 -1.77 -3.21 -14.99
CA GLN A 54 -1.72 -4.62 -15.33
C GLN A 54 -0.45 -5.33 -14.81
N ALA A 55 0.70 -4.65 -14.86
CA ALA A 55 1.96 -5.19 -14.36
C ALA A 55 1.91 -5.48 -12.85
N ALA A 56 1.22 -4.65 -12.07
CA ALA A 56 1.04 -4.87 -10.63
C ALA A 56 0.15 -6.10 -10.37
N VAL A 57 -0.92 -6.27 -11.14
CA VAL A 57 -1.83 -7.43 -11.04
C VAL A 57 -1.08 -8.73 -11.33
N GLU A 58 -0.30 -8.77 -12.40
CA GLU A 58 0.48 -9.95 -12.79
C GLU A 58 1.57 -10.29 -11.77
N ALA A 59 2.27 -9.28 -11.25
CA ALA A 59 3.27 -9.47 -10.20
C ALA A 59 2.62 -10.04 -8.92
N PHE A 60 1.45 -9.53 -8.53
CA PHE A 60 0.71 -10.03 -7.39
C PHE A 60 0.21 -11.46 -7.60
N GLN A 61 -0.35 -11.78 -8.76
CA GLN A 61 -0.77 -13.14 -9.10
C GLN A 61 0.39 -14.14 -9.08
N ARG A 62 1.57 -13.74 -9.59
CA ARG A 62 2.79 -14.55 -9.51
C ARG A 62 3.17 -14.82 -8.06
N LEU A 63 3.20 -13.78 -7.23
CA LEU A 63 3.50 -13.90 -5.80
C LEU A 63 2.51 -14.83 -5.08
N MET A 64 1.22 -14.72 -5.39
CA MET A 64 0.18 -15.58 -4.82
C MET A 64 0.38 -17.05 -5.23
N GLY A 65 0.72 -17.31 -6.50
CA GLY A 65 1.07 -18.64 -7.00
C GLY A 65 2.31 -19.23 -6.32
N GLU A 66 3.38 -18.44 -6.19
CA GLU A 66 4.61 -18.84 -5.49
C GLU A 66 4.36 -19.16 -4.00
N LYS A 67 3.46 -18.41 -3.36
CA LYS A 67 3.06 -18.64 -1.97
C LYS A 67 2.01 -19.72 -1.79
N GLY A 68 1.53 -20.34 -2.88
CA GLY A 68 0.49 -21.36 -2.84
C GLY A 68 -0.87 -20.84 -2.35
N ILE A 69 -1.10 -19.53 -2.45
CA ILE A 69 -2.36 -18.90 -2.04
C ILE A 69 -3.32 -18.95 -3.22
N SER A 70 -4.20 -19.95 -3.22
CA SER A 70 -5.30 -20.04 -4.17
C SER A 70 -6.62 -19.74 -3.46
N CYS A 71 -7.42 -18.83 -4.02
CA CYS A 71 -8.83 -18.75 -3.66
C CYS A 71 -9.56 -19.93 -4.29
N SER A 72 -10.33 -20.67 -3.48
CA SER A 72 -11.30 -21.67 -3.93
C SER A 72 -12.48 -21.01 -4.65
#